data_AF-A0A3G2JNU6-F1
#
_entry.id   AF-A0A3G2JNU6-F1
#
_cell.length_a   1.000
_cell.length_b   1.000
_cell.length_c   1.000
_cell.angle_alpha   90.00
_cell.angle_beta   90.00
_cell.angle_gamma   90.00
#
_symmetry.space_group_name_H-M   'P 1'
#
loop_
_entity.id
_entity.type
_entity.pdbx_description
1 polymer ?
#
loop_
_entity_poly.entity_id
_entity_poly.type
_entity_poly.pdbx_seq_one_letter_code
_entity_poly.pdbx_strand_id
1 'polypeptide(L)' 'MALLRDAQSTGLRVSLVNIMTMDYGSAVDDMGQAAIDAATGLHDQLGQIWTSKSPEELWAMEGNTPMIGVNDTPG' A
#
# COMPACT_ATOMS: atom_id res chain seq x y z
N MET A 1 -4.09 3.03 -10.30
CA MET A 1 -5.07 3.45 -9.27
C MET A 1 -6.45 3.81 -9.83
N ALA A 2 -7.03 3.01 -10.73
CA ALA A 2 -8.37 3.30 -11.27
C ALA A 2 -9.49 2.94 -10.26
N LEU A 3 -9.35 1.79 -9.59
CA LEU A 3 -10.36 1.27 -8.65
C LEU A 3 -10.59 2.20 -7.44
N LEU A 4 -9.53 2.69 -6.80
CA LEU A 4 -9.65 3.55 -5.62
C LEU A 4 -10.21 4.95 -5.96
N ARG A 5 -9.88 5.47 -7.14
CA ARG A 5 -10.47 6.74 -7.65
C ARG A 5 -11.96 6.57 -7.95
N ASP A 6 -12.34 5.44 -8.55
CA ASP A 6 -13.75 5.12 -8.81
C ASP A 6 -14.54 4.98 -7.51
N ALA A 7 -14.01 4.24 -6.53
CA ALA A 7 -14.58 4.11 -5.20
C ALA A 7 -14.79 5.47 -4.51
N GLN A 8 -13.79 6.35 -4.57
CA GLN A 8 -13.93 7.71 -4.04
C GLN A 8 -15.03 8.49 -4.78
N SER A 9 -15.05 8.44 -6.12
CA SER A 9 -16.00 9.21 -6.95
C SER A 9 -17.46 8.77 -6.78
N THR A 10 -17.67 7.49 -6.47
CA THR A 10 -19.00 6.89 -6.23
C THR A 10 -19.49 7.07 -4.80
N GLY A 11 -18.66 7.67 -3.92
CA GLY A 11 -18.96 7.83 -2.49
C GLY A 11 -18.83 6.53 -1.69
N LEU A 12 -18.24 5.48 -2.26
CA LEU A 12 -17.95 4.26 -1.54
C LEU A 12 -16.91 4.55 -0.45
N ARG A 13 -17.25 4.22 0.79
CA ARG A 13 -16.34 4.36 1.92
C ARG A 13 -15.27 3.25 1.86
N VAL A 14 -14.03 3.65 1.61
CA VAL A 14 -12.84 2.81 1.79
C VAL A 14 -12.28 3.07 3.18
N SER A 15 -12.30 2.05 4.05
CA SER A 15 -11.79 2.18 5.44
C SER A 15 -10.36 1.70 5.61
N LEU A 16 -9.93 0.75 4.77
CA LEU A 16 -8.59 0.16 4.82
C LEU A 16 -8.16 -0.22 3.39
N VAL A 17 -6.93 0.11 3.03
CA VAL A 17 -6.24 -0.41 1.85
C VAL A 17 -5.06 -1.23 2.35
N ASN A 18 -5.17 -2.55 2.24
CA ASN A 18 -4.18 -3.48 2.76
C ASN A 18 -3.33 -4.03 1.61
N ILE A 19 -2.08 -3.60 1.50
CA ILE A 19 -1.16 -4.10 0.48
C ILE A 19 -0.40 -5.33 0.98
N MET A 20 -0.13 -6.24 0.05
CA MET A 20 0.70 -7.41 0.29
C MET A 20 2.15 -7.02 -0.04
N THR A 21 2.95 -6.74 0.99
CA THR A 21 4.37 -6.34 0.85
C THR A 21 5.23 -7.58 0.69
N MET A 22 5.02 -8.30 -0.41
CA MET A 22 5.62 -9.59 -0.73
C MET A 22 5.69 -9.77 -2.26
N ASP A 23 6.45 -10.77 -2.70
CA ASP A 23 6.50 -11.22 -4.10
C ASP A 23 6.69 -10.10 -5.13
N TYR A 24 7.71 -9.27 -4.93
CA TYR A 24 8.00 -8.09 -5.75
C TYR A 24 8.39 -8.39 -7.22
N GLY A 25 8.41 -9.66 -7.63
CA GLY A 25 8.69 -10.09 -9.00
C GLY A 25 10.18 -10.18 -9.37
N SER A 26 11.04 -9.53 -8.61
CA SER A 26 12.51 -9.63 -8.70
C SER A 26 13.10 -10.03 -7.35
N ALA A 27 14.35 -10.50 -7.37
CA ALA A 27 15.15 -10.62 -6.17
C ALA A 27 15.17 -9.28 -5.42
N VAL A 28 14.91 -9.34 -4.12
CA VAL A 28 14.96 -8.19 -3.21
C VAL A 28 15.84 -8.58 -2.03
N ASP A 29 16.97 -7.90 -1.90
CA ASP A 29 17.97 -8.20 -0.87
C ASP A 29 17.46 -7.84 0.54
N ASP A 30 16.67 -6.77 0.66
CA ASP A 30 16.09 -6.30 1.92
C ASP A 30 14.57 -6.17 1.81
N MET A 31 13.88 -7.25 2.20
CA MET A 31 12.42 -7.30 2.22
C MET A 31 11.80 -6.32 3.23
N GLY A 32 12.56 -5.93 4.27
CA GLY A 32 12.10 -4.94 5.25
C GLY A 32 12.05 -3.55 4.66
N GLN A 33 13.13 -3.14 3.99
CA GLN A 33 13.17 -1.85 3.29
C GLN A 33 12.16 -1.81 2.14
N ALA A 34 12.03 -2.89 1.36
CA ALA A 34 11.04 -2.96 0.30
C ALA A 34 9.59 -2.85 0.81
N ALA A 35 9.29 -3.38 2.01
CA ALA A 35 8.00 -3.20 2.65
C ALA A 35 7.75 -1.74 3.06
N ILE A 36 8.77 -1.05 3.59
CA ILE A 36 8.70 0.38 3.94
C ILE A 36 8.50 1.25 2.69
N ASP A 37 9.20 0.94 1.61
CA ASP A 37 9.10 1.68 0.35
C ASP A 37 7.71 1.49 -0.28
N ALA A 38 7.18 0.26 -0.24
CA ALA A 38 5.83 -0.04 -0.71
C ALA A 38 4.76 0.70 0.10
N ALA A 39 4.90 0.71 1.43
CA ALA A 39 4.04 1.46 2.35
C ALA A 39 4.04 2.96 2.02
N THR A 40 5.24 3.55 1.90
CA THR A 40 5.41 4.97 1.55
C THR A 40 4.82 5.30 0.19
N GLY A 41 5.04 4.44 -0.81
CA GLY A 41 4.44 4.61 -2.14
C GLY A 41 2.91 4.55 -2.12
N LEU A 42 2.33 3.68 -1.28
CA LEU A 42 0.89 3.64 -1.10
C LEU A 42 0.37 4.92 -0.44
N HIS A 43 1.01 5.39 0.62
CA HIS A 43 0.65 6.64 1.29
C HIS A 43 0.55 7.81 0.29
N ASP A 44 1.57 7.97 -0.57
CA ASP A 44 1.58 9.01 -1.61
C ASP A 44 0.41 8.85 -2.59
N GLN A 45 0.12 7.61 -3.01
CA GLN A 45 -0.99 7.32 -3.91
C GLN A 45 -2.35 7.61 -3.26
N LEU A 46 -2.52 7.31 -1.97
CA LEU A 46 -3.72 7.65 -1.22
C LEU A 46 -3.88 9.18 -1.11
N GLY A 47 -2.79 9.91 -0.88
CA GLY A 47 -2.78 11.39 -0.84
C GLY A 47 -3.21 12.04 -2.16
N GLN A 48 -2.93 11.40 -3.30
CA GLN A 48 -3.41 11.85 -4.62
C GLN A 48 -4.90 11.57 -4.87
N ILE A 49 -5.54 10.74 -4.05
CA ILE A 49 -6.97 10.38 -4.18
C ILE A 49 -7.76 11.16 -3.13
N TRP A 50 -7.42 11.00 -1.86
CA TRP A 50 -8.08 11.65 -0.73
C TRP A 50 -7.34 12.92 -0.30
N THR A 51 -7.37 13.94 -1.15
CA THR A 51 -6.68 15.23 -0.93
C THR A 51 -7.18 16.03 0.28
N SER A 52 -8.34 15.67 0.83
CA SER A 52 -8.92 16.31 2.02
C SER A 52 -8.52 15.67 3.35
N LYS A 53 -7.77 14.56 3.32
CA LYS A 53 -7.35 13.81 4.52
C LYS A 53 -5.97 14.27 5.00
N SER A 54 -5.75 14.24 6.31
CA SER A 54 -4.43 14.49 6.88
C SER A 54 -3.48 13.30 6.64
N PRO A 55 -2.15 13.50 6.72
CA PRO A 55 -1.19 12.40 6.63
C PRO A 55 -1.48 11.27 7.63
N GLU A 56 -1.87 11.60 8.86
CA GLU A 56 -2.19 10.62 9.90
C GLU A 56 -3.43 9.79 9.54
N GLU A 57 -4.45 10.42 8.94
CA GLU A 57 -5.63 9.71 8.45
C GLU A 57 -5.29 8.79 7.28
N LEU A 58 -4.37 9.18 6.40
CA LEU A 58 -3.91 8.35 5.29
C LEU A 58 -3.13 7.14 5.79
N TRP A 59 -2.23 7.31 6.77
CA TRP A 59 -1.55 6.19 7.44
C TRP A 59 -2.52 5.27 8.17
N ALA A 60 -3.57 5.82 8.79
CA ALA A 60 -4.61 5.01 9.44
C ALA A 60 -5.49 4.23 8.44
N MET A 61 -5.57 4.69 7.19
CA MET A 61 -6.26 3.97 6.11
C MET A 61 -5.39 2.89 5.46
N GLU A 62 -4.11 2.83 5.76
CA GLU A 62 -3.17 1.87 5.21
C GLU A 62 -3.01 0.63 6.11
N GLY A 63 -2.89 -0.53 5.46
CA GLY A 63 -2.46 -1.78 6.10
C GLY A 63 -1.36 -2.45 5.27
N ASN A 64 -0.44 -3.13 5.96
CA ASN A 64 0.65 -3.89 5.34
C ASN A 64 0.59 -5.34 5.82
N THR A 65 0.52 -6.28 4.88
CA THR A 65 0.60 -7.72 5.15
C THR A 65 1.83 -8.27 4.46
N PRO A 66 2.96 -8.45 5.18
CA PRO A 66 4.15 -9.13 4.65
C PRO A 66 3.98 -10.66 4.70
N MET A 67 4.75 -11.38 3.88
CA MET A 67 4.95 -12.81 4.06
C MET A 67 6.16 -13.02 4.97
N ILE A 68 6.01 -13.88 5.99
CA ILE A 68 7.10 -14.21 6.90
C ILE A 68 7.99 -15.29 6.30
N GLY A 69 9.32 -15.08 6.33
CA GLY A 69 10.29 -16.05 5.82
C GLY A 69 10.75 -15.75 4.38
N VAL A 70 10.76 -16.78 3.54
CA VAL A 70 11.17 -16.67 2.13
C VAL A 70 9.93 -16.45 1.27
N ASN A 71 9.90 -15.37 0.50
CA ASN A 71 8.86 -15.10 -0.49
C ASN A 71 8.92 -16.12 -1.64
N ASP A 72 7.83 -16.27 -2.39
CA ASP A 72 7.72 -17.24 -3.49
C ASP A 72 8.58 -16.84 -4.72
N THR A 73 9.04 -15.58 -4.78
CA THR A 73 10.10 -15.14 -5.71
C THR A 73 11.50 -15.37 -5.14
N PRO A 74 12.42 -16.02 -5.89
CA PRO A 74 13.81 -16.19 -5.46
C PRO A 74 14.50 -14.83 -5.30
N GLY A 75 15.09 -14.60 -4.12
CA GLY A 75 16.19 -13.65 -3.93
C GLY A 75 17.46 -14.15 -4.62
#